data_AF-F7KX46-F1
#
_entry.id   AF-F7KX46-F1
#
_cell.length_a   1.000
_cell.length_b   1.000
_cell.length_c   1.000
_cell.angle_alpha   90.00
_cell.angle_beta   90.00
_cell.angle_gamma   90.00
#
_symmetry.space_group_name_H-M   'P 1'
#
loop_
_entity.id
_entity.type
_entity.pdbx_description
1 polymer ?
#
loop_
_entity_poly.entity_id
_entity_poly.type
_entity_poly.pdbx_seq_one_letter_code
_entity_poly.pdbx_strand_id
1 'polypeptide(L)'
;MSVFSNPMEVRKKDLKVIEKIYYLKDSEVPFTGKVSEGRDRLYYLNGRQDGKWISFYKNGNIKSIVNWKDGKLNGKYVIYESNGRKSTETIYKDGKENGYYYLYNPNGTYRTKGAYSMGKPIGEWEYYDKDGKLTNKVIAQ
;
A
#
# COMPACT_ATOMS: atom_id res chain seq x y z
N MET A 1 -18.94 -21.37 23.60
CA MET A 1 -19.81 -20.28 23.13
C MET A 1 -18.94 -19.31 22.36
N SER A 2 -19.17 -19.19 21.05
CA SER A 2 -18.32 -18.42 20.15
C SER A 2 -18.73 -16.95 20.16
N VAL A 3 -17.98 -16.13 20.89
CA VAL A 3 -18.06 -14.66 20.80
C VAL A 3 -17.21 -14.22 19.61
N PHE A 4 -17.75 -14.39 18.40
CA PHE A 4 -17.31 -13.58 17.27
C PHE A 4 -17.88 -12.17 17.45
N SER A 5 -17.32 -11.44 18.44
CA SER A 5 -17.46 -9.99 18.48
C SER A 5 -16.89 -9.45 17.18
N ASN A 6 -17.66 -8.61 16.47
CA ASN A 6 -17.16 -7.81 15.36
C ASN A 6 -15.73 -7.34 15.66
N PRO A 7 -14.77 -7.44 14.72
CA PRO A 7 -13.41 -7.00 14.98
C PRO A 7 -13.48 -5.57 15.48
N MET A 8 -13.06 -5.35 16.73
CA MET A 8 -13.09 -4.05 17.38
C MET A 8 -12.39 -3.05 16.45
N GLU A 9 -13.11 -2.02 16.03
CA GLU A 9 -12.49 -0.89 15.36
C GLU A 9 -12.02 0.08 16.43
N VAL A 10 -10.71 0.31 16.48
CA VAL A 10 -10.08 1.23 17.45
C VAL A 10 -9.35 2.33 16.71
N ARG A 11 -9.09 3.45 17.38
CA ARG A 11 -8.28 4.52 16.75
C ARG A 11 -6.82 4.20 16.95
N LYS A 12 -5.98 4.56 15.97
CA LYS A 12 -4.52 4.34 16.01
C LYS A 12 -3.88 4.90 17.29
N LYS A 13 -4.39 6.02 17.80
CA LYS A 13 -3.93 6.66 19.06
C LYS A 13 -4.22 5.86 20.33
N ASP A 14 -5.10 4.86 20.26
CA ASP A 14 -5.47 3.99 21.38
C ASP A 14 -4.54 2.75 21.44
N LEU A 15 -3.60 2.64 20.50
CA LEU A 15 -2.58 1.59 20.47
C LEU A 15 -1.23 2.08 21.03
N LYS A 16 -0.46 1.14 21.58
CA LYS A 16 0.98 1.26 21.84
C LYS A 16 1.74 0.32 20.91
N VAL A 17 3.02 0.61 20.65
CA VAL A 17 3.89 -0.28 19.86
C VAL A 17 5.08 -0.70 20.70
N ILE A 18 5.39 -1.98 20.68
CA ILE A 18 6.56 -2.58 21.33
C ILE A 18 7.19 -3.50 20.29
N GLU A 19 8.46 -3.27 19.94
CA GLU A 19 9.17 -4.08 18.94
C GLU A 19 8.41 -4.27 17.60
N LYS A 20 7.77 -3.21 17.10
CA LYS A 20 6.91 -3.20 15.89
C LYS A 20 5.61 -4.02 16.00
N ILE A 21 5.31 -4.58 17.17
CA ILE A 21 4.04 -5.22 17.46
C ILE A 21 3.10 -4.20 18.11
N TYR A 22 1.87 -4.11 17.60
CA TYR A 22 0.83 -3.22 18.09
C TYR A 22 -0.03 -3.90 19.14
N TYR A 23 -0.31 -3.17 20.21
CA TYR A 23 -1.14 -3.59 21.34
C TYR A 23 -2.14 -2.47 21.66
N LEU A 24 -3.27 -2.80 22.28
CA LEU A 24 -4.02 -1.78 23.01
C LEU A 24 -3.16 -1.26 24.17
N LYS A 25 -3.30 0.03 24.52
CA LYS A 25 -2.48 0.64 25.59
C LYS A 25 -2.51 -0.16 26.89
N ASP A 26 -3.69 -0.67 27.26
CA ASP A 26 -3.92 -1.42 28.49
C ASP A 26 -3.90 -2.95 28.28
N SER A 27 -3.34 -3.42 27.16
CA SER A 27 -3.21 -4.85 26.83
C SER A 27 -1.75 -5.28 26.73
N GLU A 28 -1.50 -6.53 27.07
CA GLU A 28 -0.24 -7.25 26.79
C GLU A 28 -0.38 -8.24 25.64
N VAL A 29 -1.60 -8.46 25.14
CA VAL A 29 -1.88 -9.32 23.98
C VAL A 29 -1.81 -8.48 22.70
N PRO A 30 -1.07 -8.94 21.66
CA PRO A 30 -1.00 -8.26 20.37
C PRO A 30 -2.38 -8.03 19.76
N PHE A 31 -2.60 -6.84 19.23
CA PHE A 31 -3.90 -6.41 18.73
C PHE A 31 -4.24 -7.09 17.40
N THR A 32 -5.46 -7.62 17.31
CA THR A 32 -6.06 -8.09 16.05
C THR A 32 -7.37 -7.37 15.82
N GLY A 33 -7.51 -6.71 14.67
CA GLY A 33 -8.72 -5.96 14.36
C GLY A 33 -8.50 -4.80 13.40
N LYS A 34 -9.57 -4.01 13.24
CA LYS A 34 -9.58 -2.83 12.37
C LYS A 34 -9.05 -1.64 13.16
N VAL A 35 -8.31 -0.77 12.47
CA VAL A 35 -7.79 0.47 13.06
C VAL A 35 -8.12 1.64 12.15
N SER A 36 -8.64 2.71 12.74
CA SER A 36 -8.83 3.99 12.05
C SER A 36 -7.72 4.99 12.42
N GLU A 37 -7.17 5.65 11.41
CA GLU A 37 -6.25 6.79 11.58
C GLU A 37 -6.80 7.98 10.78
N GLY A 38 -7.55 8.85 11.46
CA GLY A 38 -8.38 9.82 10.76
C GLY A 38 -9.46 9.11 9.95
N ARG A 39 -9.35 9.13 8.62
CA ARG A 39 -10.24 8.39 7.70
C ARG A 39 -9.62 7.12 7.15
N ASP A 40 -8.34 6.90 7.41
CA ASP A 40 -7.63 5.74 6.91
C ASP A 40 -8.16 4.48 7.60
N ARG A 41 -8.32 3.42 6.81
CA ARG A 41 -8.85 2.14 7.23
C ARG A 41 -7.74 1.11 7.15
N LEU A 42 -7.30 0.65 8.31
CA LEU A 42 -6.18 -0.26 8.49
C LEU A 42 -6.66 -1.55 9.13
N TYR A 43 -5.88 -2.61 8.99
CA TYR A 43 -6.10 -3.87 9.69
C TYR A 43 -4.79 -4.42 10.23
N TYR A 44 -4.88 -5.03 11.40
CA TYR A 44 -3.76 -5.68 12.07
C TYR A 44 -4.16 -7.09 12.47
N LEU A 45 -3.20 -8.00 12.38
CA LEU A 45 -3.31 -9.38 12.84
C LEU A 45 -2.10 -9.67 13.73
N ASN A 46 -2.35 -10.11 14.97
CA ASN A 46 -1.33 -10.37 15.98
C ASN A 46 -0.33 -9.21 16.13
N GLY A 47 -0.88 -8.00 16.14
CA GLY A 47 -0.14 -6.75 16.28
C GLY A 47 0.70 -6.37 15.07
N ARG A 48 0.56 -7.02 13.91
CA ARG A 48 1.29 -6.67 12.67
C ARG A 48 0.34 -6.19 11.59
N GLN A 49 0.80 -5.32 10.70
CA GLN A 49 0.00 -4.88 9.56
C GLN A 49 -0.41 -6.09 8.72
N ASP A 50 -1.70 -6.20 8.42
CA ASP A 50 -2.23 -7.30 7.63
C ASP A 50 -3.43 -6.84 6.79
N GLY A 51 -3.70 -7.55 5.70
CA GLY A 51 -4.82 -7.26 4.81
C GLY A 51 -4.68 -5.93 4.06
N LYS A 52 -5.82 -5.40 3.62
CA LYS A 52 -5.90 -4.20 2.78
C LYS A 52 -5.97 -2.94 3.64
N TRP A 53 -5.01 -2.04 3.44
CA TRP A 53 -5.01 -0.70 3.98
C TRP A 53 -5.46 0.30 2.93
N ILE A 54 -6.34 1.22 3.32
CA ILE A 54 -6.87 2.28 2.46
C ILE A 54 -6.69 3.62 3.15
N SER A 55 -5.94 4.52 2.53
CA SER A 55 -5.77 5.89 3.02
C SER A 55 -6.55 6.89 2.17
N PHE A 56 -6.92 8.03 2.76
CA PHE A 56 -7.76 9.04 2.10
C PHE A 56 -7.18 10.45 2.19
N TYR A 57 -7.31 11.22 1.11
CA TYR A 57 -7.02 12.65 1.07
C TYR A 57 -8.08 13.46 1.82
N LYS A 58 -7.76 14.69 2.26
CA LYS A 58 -8.69 15.64 2.93
C LYS A 58 -10.05 15.78 2.24
N ASN A 59 -10.09 15.73 0.91
CA ASN A 59 -11.32 15.80 0.12
C ASN A 59 -12.14 14.50 0.06
N GLY A 60 -11.69 13.40 0.68
CA GLY A 60 -12.39 12.11 0.71
C GLY A 60 -11.99 11.15 -0.41
N ASN A 61 -11.20 11.59 -1.39
CA ASN A 61 -10.68 10.70 -2.43
C ASN A 61 -9.66 9.72 -1.85
N ILE A 62 -9.61 8.52 -2.41
CA ILE A 62 -8.62 7.50 -2.05
C ILE A 62 -7.23 8.06 -2.37
N LYS A 63 -6.33 7.97 -1.40
CA LYS A 63 -4.90 8.33 -1.52
C LYS A 63 -4.07 7.11 -1.87
N SER A 64 -4.33 5.98 -1.21
CA SER A 64 -3.60 4.75 -1.50
C SER A 64 -4.40 3.51 -1.16
N ILE A 65 -4.12 2.44 -1.88
CA ILE A 65 -4.58 1.08 -1.58
C ILE A 65 -3.34 0.20 -1.51
N VAL A 66 -3.09 -0.36 -0.34
CA VAL A 66 -1.86 -1.11 -0.07
C VAL A 66 -2.21 -2.41 0.66
N ASN A 67 -1.71 -3.54 0.16
CA ASN A 67 -1.89 -4.82 0.83
C ASN A 67 -0.67 -5.17 1.68
N TRP A 68 -0.93 -5.60 2.91
CA TRP A 68 0.05 -6.05 3.88
C TRP A 68 -0.17 -7.52 4.23
N LYS A 69 0.92 -8.19 4.59
CA LYS A 69 0.91 -9.51 5.22
C LYS A 69 2.06 -9.57 6.21
N ASP A 70 1.75 -9.88 7.48
CA ASP A 70 2.75 -10.04 8.54
C ASP A 70 3.74 -8.84 8.65
N GLY A 71 3.23 -7.63 8.51
CA GLY A 71 4.03 -6.40 8.58
C GLY A 71 4.87 -6.08 7.33
N LYS A 72 4.70 -6.83 6.24
CA LYS A 72 5.37 -6.58 4.95
C LYS A 72 4.36 -6.27 3.85
N LEU A 73 4.75 -5.45 2.88
CA LEU A 73 3.95 -5.24 1.67
C LEU A 73 3.82 -6.54 0.90
N ASN A 74 2.59 -6.94 0.56
CA ASN A 74 2.33 -8.18 -0.14
C ASN A 74 1.02 -8.11 -0.94
N GLY A 75 1.14 -8.05 -2.26
CA GLY A 75 0.05 -7.86 -3.20
C GLY A 75 0.01 -6.44 -3.76
N LYS A 76 -1.20 -5.94 -3.98
CA LYS A 76 -1.42 -4.68 -4.70
C LYS A 76 -0.90 -3.47 -3.93
N TYR A 77 -0.23 -2.56 -4.66
CA TYR A 77 0.18 -1.25 -4.17
C TYR A 77 -0.20 -0.19 -5.20
N VAL A 78 -1.11 0.73 -4.83
CA VAL A 78 -1.55 1.83 -5.68
C VAL A 78 -1.52 3.12 -4.89
N ILE A 79 -0.96 4.17 -5.50
CA ILE A 79 -1.06 5.55 -5.04
C ILE A 79 -1.88 6.33 -6.06
N TYR A 80 -2.75 7.18 -5.56
CA TYR A 80 -3.57 8.10 -6.33
C TYR A 80 -3.18 9.54 -5.99
N GLU A 81 -3.41 10.45 -6.92
CA GLU A 81 -3.39 11.90 -6.69
C GLU A 81 -4.69 12.36 -6.01
N SER A 82 -4.70 13.59 -5.48
CA SER A 82 -5.87 14.13 -4.78
C SER A 82 -7.13 14.24 -5.66
N ASN A 83 -6.96 14.30 -6.99
CA ASN A 83 -8.03 14.30 -7.98
C ASN A 83 -8.54 12.89 -8.35
N GLY A 84 -8.02 11.83 -7.72
CA GLY A 84 -8.42 10.44 -7.95
C GLY A 84 -7.72 9.73 -9.11
N ARG A 85 -6.84 10.41 -9.86
CA ARG A 85 -6.02 9.76 -10.90
C ARG A 85 -4.93 8.91 -10.25
N LYS A 86 -4.56 7.80 -10.89
CA LYS A 86 -3.41 7.00 -10.43
C LYS A 86 -2.13 7.80 -10.59
N SER A 87 -1.26 7.72 -9.59
CA SER A 87 0.10 8.25 -9.60
C SER A 87 1.10 7.12 -9.79
N THR A 88 0.91 6.01 -9.08
CA THR A 88 1.78 4.82 -9.16
C THR A 88 0.97 3.55 -8.94
N GLU A 89 1.31 2.48 -9.66
CA GLU A 89 0.77 1.14 -9.43
C GLU A 89 1.85 0.07 -9.59
N THR A 90 1.94 -0.84 -8.62
CA THR A 90 2.81 -2.01 -8.68
C THR A 90 2.29 -3.15 -7.80
N ILE A 91 3.01 -4.28 -7.79
CA ILE A 91 2.77 -5.45 -6.95
C ILE A 91 3.99 -5.68 -6.07
N TYR A 92 3.75 -5.97 -4.80
CA TYR A 92 4.79 -6.40 -3.87
C TYR A 92 4.66 -7.88 -3.54
N LYS A 93 5.78 -8.53 -3.23
CA LYS A 93 5.86 -9.85 -2.63
C LYS A 93 6.90 -9.81 -1.50
N ASP A 94 6.48 -10.16 -0.30
CA ASP A 94 7.34 -10.22 0.90
C ASP A 94 8.18 -8.95 1.13
N GLY A 95 7.58 -7.78 0.88
CA GLY A 95 8.18 -6.47 1.07
C GLY A 95 9.02 -5.97 -0.11
N LYS A 96 9.07 -6.68 -1.24
CA LYS A 96 9.81 -6.30 -2.45
C LYS A 96 8.91 -6.18 -3.66
N GLU A 97 9.17 -5.23 -4.56
CA GLU A 97 8.45 -5.11 -5.83
C GLU A 97 8.61 -6.38 -6.66
N ASN A 98 7.50 -6.91 -7.16
CA ASN A 98 7.46 -8.19 -7.84
C ASN A 98 6.26 -8.26 -8.80
N GLY A 99 6.40 -7.62 -9.96
CA GLY A 99 5.39 -7.52 -11.00
C GLY A 99 5.57 -6.25 -11.82
N TYR A 100 4.55 -5.89 -12.61
CA TYR A 100 4.56 -4.66 -13.37
C TYR A 100 4.66 -3.43 -12.47
N TYR A 101 5.29 -2.40 -13.00
CA TYR A 101 5.42 -1.08 -12.40
C TYR A 101 4.94 -0.03 -13.40
N TYR A 102 4.08 0.86 -12.91
CA TYR A 102 3.56 1.98 -13.67
C TYR A 102 3.68 3.26 -12.86
N LEU A 103 4.30 4.28 -13.47
CA LEU A 103 4.30 5.66 -13.01
C LEU A 103 3.53 6.49 -14.02
N TYR A 104 2.62 7.33 -13.55
CA TYR A 104 1.73 8.12 -14.39
C TYR A 104 2.08 9.61 -14.34
N ASN A 105 1.81 10.31 -15.44
CA ASN A 105 1.77 11.76 -15.51
C ASN A 105 0.44 12.29 -14.92
N PRO A 106 0.34 13.57 -14.55
CA PRO A 106 -0.90 14.16 -14.00
C PRO A 106 -2.13 14.06 -14.93
N ASN A 107 -1.91 13.95 -16.26
CA ASN A 107 -2.97 13.75 -17.25
C ASN A 107 -3.40 12.27 -17.39
N GLY A 108 -2.75 11.34 -16.69
CA GLY A 108 -3.04 9.91 -16.72
C GLY A 108 -2.29 9.12 -17.79
N THR A 109 -1.47 9.76 -18.63
CA THR A 109 -0.56 9.02 -19.52
C THR A 109 0.55 8.37 -18.70
N TYR A 110 1.20 7.35 -19.26
CA TYR A 110 2.36 6.78 -18.61
C TYR A 110 3.53 7.76 -18.67
N ARG A 111 4.26 7.84 -17.56
CA ARG A 111 5.59 8.45 -17.48
C ARG A 111 6.66 7.37 -17.53
N THR A 112 6.40 6.23 -16.88
CA THR A 112 7.31 5.08 -16.88
C THR A 112 6.51 3.78 -16.80
N LYS A 113 6.96 2.77 -17.54
CA LYS A 113 6.49 1.38 -17.42
C LYS A 113 7.69 0.45 -17.33
N GLY A 114 7.54 -0.61 -16.56
CA GLY A 114 8.53 -1.67 -16.49
C GLY A 114 8.03 -2.81 -15.61
N ALA A 115 8.95 -3.65 -15.18
CA ALA A 115 8.66 -4.70 -14.23
C ALA A 115 9.80 -4.87 -13.23
N TYR A 116 9.44 -5.37 -12.06
CA TYR A 116 10.37 -5.79 -11.03
C TYR A 116 10.22 -7.28 -10.75
N SER A 117 11.32 -7.93 -10.38
CA SER A 117 11.35 -9.25 -9.76
C SER A 117 12.18 -9.16 -8.49
N MET A 118 11.55 -9.44 -7.35
CA MET A 118 12.19 -9.39 -6.02
C MET A 118 13.00 -8.11 -5.77
N GLY A 119 12.43 -6.96 -6.14
CA GLY A 119 13.01 -5.62 -5.96
C GLY A 119 14.06 -5.22 -7.00
N LYS A 120 14.34 -6.08 -8.00
CA LYS A 120 15.26 -5.77 -9.10
C LYS A 120 14.49 -5.44 -10.37
N PRO A 121 14.82 -4.35 -11.09
CA PRO A 121 14.20 -4.06 -12.37
C PRO A 121 14.54 -5.18 -13.36
N ILE A 122 13.56 -5.64 -14.14
CA ILE A 122 13.74 -6.67 -15.15
C ILE A 122 13.05 -6.28 -16.45
N GLY A 123 13.55 -6.83 -17.56
CA GLY A 123 12.95 -6.64 -18.88
C GLY A 123 13.09 -5.21 -19.39
N GLU A 124 12.19 -4.84 -20.29
CA GLU A 124 12.20 -3.53 -20.91
C GLU A 124 11.51 -2.47 -20.04
N TRP A 125 12.19 -1.34 -19.87
CA TRP A 125 11.72 -0.14 -19.23
C TRP A 125 11.45 0.93 -20.28
N GLU A 126 10.22 1.42 -20.30
CA GLU A 126 9.76 2.44 -21.24
C GLU A 126 9.56 3.77 -20.52
N TYR A 127 10.08 4.85 -21.12
CA TYR A 127 10.00 6.20 -20.59
C TYR A 127 9.27 7.12 -21.57
N TYR A 128 8.40 7.96 -21.03
CA TYR A 128 7.48 8.78 -21.82
C TYR A 128 7.54 10.23 -21.35
N ASP A 129 7.32 11.16 -22.28
CA ASP A 129 7.18 12.58 -21.94
C ASP A 129 5.80 12.90 -21.32
N LYS A 130 5.55 14.18 -21.03
CA LYS A 130 4.30 14.66 -20.44
C LYS A 130 3.07 14.42 -21.32
N ASP A 131 3.24 14.30 -22.63
CA ASP A 131 2.16 14.11 -23.60
C ASP A 131 1.94 12.61 -23.88
N GLY A 132 2.75 11.73 -23.26
CA GLY A 132 2.66 10.29 -23.40
C GLY A 132 3.40 9.75 -24.63
N LYS A 133 4.27 10.54 -25.25
CA LYS A 133 5.13 10.08 -26.35
C LYS A 133 6.32 9.33 -25.77
N LEU A 134 6.60 8.14 -26.32
CA LEU A 134 7.77 7.35 -25.94
C LEU A 134 9.05 8.13 -26.28
N THR A 135 9.94 8.25 -25.29
CA THR A 135 11.21 8.98 -25.40
C THR A 135 12.41 8.06 -25.29
N ASN A 136 12.32 6.98 -24.51
CA ASN A 136 13.43 6.06 -24.31
C ASN A 136 12.97 4.64 -23.95
N LYS A 137 13.82 3.65 -24.24
CA LYS A 137 13.69 2.25 -23.83
C LYS A 137 15.04 1.76 -23.28
N VAL A 138 15.01 1.07 -22.13
CA VAL A 138 16.20 0.49 -21.51
C VAL A 138 15.91 -0.96 -21.14
N ILE A 139 16.82 -1.88 -21.46
CA ILE A 139 16.72 -3.28 -21.02
C ILE A 139 17.48 -3.44 -19.71
N ALA A 140 16.77 -3.79 -18.64
CA ALA A 140 17.38 -4.12 -17.36
C ALA A 140 17.98 -5.53 -17.41
N GLN A 141 19.18 -5.67 -16.86
CA GLN A 141 19.92 -6.93 -16.75
C GLN A 141 19.71 -7.60 -15.38
#